data_AF-A0AA96NTY3-F1
#
_entry.id   AF-A0AA96NTY3-F1
#
_cell.length_a   1.000
_cell.length_b   1.000
_cell.length_c   1.000
_cell.angle_alpha   90.00
_cell.angle_beta   90.00
_cell.angle_gamma   90.00
#
_symmetry.space_group_name_H-M   'P 1'
#
loop_
_entity.id
_entity.type
_entity.pdbx_description
1 polymer ?
#
loop_
_entity_poly.entity_id
_entity_poly.type
_entity_poly.pdbx_seq_one_letter_code
_entity_poly.pdbx_strand_id
1 'polypeptide(L)'
;MAAITLITGKPRIGKTAFAVELLMFDDFYKGRKIFSNINGLLIDHHKPPEGHSWEDMHEWLKWKENIGSVVIYDEVQYLFPTRSSGSKMPENVAFLNIHGHYGIDMILITQSPKLLDVNLREVVNKHIHIAANKMGGLTRLEWNEVALNPTQQARNALSSSHKIRQEVFEYYKSAEVHTAHSHVKSRWYYVIIAMLFILPCILGLVGFMGYKMYQGYKEKAGITAQAEAANEDTGFKNPLDPESQKEMMPQSGIQGQNLKPEDFVPTLAEKPESKPIYNGVRQVKTFEYPVGCVDGGKSGCTCYSAQGTPLKEITKAMCKDYAKNGLPFNPYKDEQQQAAQQPQTAPQTAYEPENSQVITMGGQSPKNLMYDGYVEAGQQFAQRGGVVGTQ
;
A
#
# COMPACT_ATOMS: atom_id res chain seq x y z
N MET A 1 23.23 -21.77 -17.96
CA MET A 1 21.79 -21.93 -18.22
C MET A 1 21.24 -20.56 -18.52
N ALA A 2 20.53 -20.40 -19.63
CA ALA A 2 19.86 -19.13 -19.92
C ALA A 2 18.62 -18.99 -19.04
N ALA A 3 18.27 -17.77 -18.69
CA ALA A 3 17.18 -17.44 -17.78
C ALA A 3 16.33 -16.29 -18.30
N ILE A 4 15.06 -16.29 -17.90
CA ILE A 4 14.13 -15.18 -18.09
C ILE A 4 14.00 -14.45 -16.75
N THR A 5 14.42 -13.19 -16.74
CA THR A 5 14.29 -12.27 -15.60
C THR A 5 13.19 -11.26 -15.89
N LEU A 6 12.17 -11.22 -15.02
CA LEU A 6 11.08 -10.25 -15.09
C LEU A 6 11.31 -9.13 -14.07
N ILE A 7 11.30 -7.88 -14.53
CA ILE A 7 11.41 -6.68 -13.70
C ILE A 7 10.07 -5.94 -13.69
N THR A 8 9.47 -5.77 -12.51
CA THR A 8 8.18 -5.09 -12.35
C THR A 8 8.24 -3.93 -11.36
N GLY A 9 7.23 -3.05 -11.40
CA GLY A 9 7.22 -1.85 -10.57
C GLY A 9 6.37 -0.73 -11.18
N LYS A 10 5.97 0.23 -10.34
CA LYS A 10 5.15 1.36 -10.78
C LYS A 10 5.83 2.18 -11.89
N PRO A 11 5.07 2.93 -12.71
CA PRO A 11 5.66 3.86 -13.67
C PRO A 11 6.65 4.82 -13.00
N ARG A 12 7.71 5.20 -13.73
CA ARG A 12 8.74 6.18 -13.30
C ARG A 12 9.55 5.81 -12.04
N ILE A 13 9.49 4.57 -11.58
CA ILE A 13 10.27 4.12 -10.40
C ILE A 13 11.74 3.79 -10.70
N GLY A 14 12.15 3.81 -11.98
CA GLY A 14 13.52 3.49 -12.40
C GLY A 14 13.76 2.04 -12.82
N LYS A 15 12.71 1.30 -13.25
CA LYS A 15 12.85 -0.09 -13.75
C LYS A 15 13.86 -0.24 -14.88
N THR A 16 13.76 0.63 -15.88
CA THR A 16 14.65 0.61 -17.05
C THR A 16 16.09 0.86 -16.63
N ALA A 17 16.34 1.85 -15.77
CA ALA A 17 17.67 2.10 -15.22
C ALA A 17 18.20 0.90 -14.42
N PHE A 18 17.36 0.25 -13.61
CA PHE A 18 17.74 -0.97 -12.89
C PHE A 18 18.06 -2.14 -13.83
N ALA A 19 17.31 -2.30 -14.91
CA ALA A 19 17.57 -3.34 -15.90
C ALA A 19 18.91 -3.10 -16.63
N VAL A 20 19.23 -1.85 -16.96
CA VAL A 20 20.52 -1.46 -17.52
C VAL A 20 21.65 -1.67 -16.52
N GLU A 21 21.42 -1.37 -15.24
CA GLU A 21 22.37 -1.66 -14.17
C GLU A 21 22.71 -3.16 -14.11
N LEU A 22 21.68 -4.02 -14.14
CA LEU A 22 21.85 -5.47 -14.16
C LEU A 22 22.66 -5.91 -15.41
N LEU A 23 22.30 -5.38 -16.59
CA LEU A 23 22.94 -5.72 -17.85
C LEU A 23 24.44 -5.35 -17.88
N MET A 24 24.82 -4.23 -17.27
CA MET A 24 26.20 -3.71 -17.32
C MET A 24 27.11 -4.26 -16.23
N PHE A 25 26.59 -4.38 -15.01
CA PHE A 25 27.41 -4.68 -13.84
C PHE A 25 27.43 -6.17 -13.47
N ASP A 26 26.53 -6.97 -14.04
CA ASP A 26 26.58 -8.42 -13.87
C ASP A 26 27.52 -9.03 -14.91
N ASP A 27 28.55 -9.74 -14.44
CA ASP A 27 29.53 -10.42 -15.29
C ASP A 27 28.87 -11.46 -16.21
N PHE A 28 27.69 -11.96 -15.85
CA PHE A 28 26.92 -12.92 -16.63
C PHE A 28 26.50 -12.41 -18.02
N TYR A 29 26.28 -11.10 -18.16
CA TYR A 29 25.82 -10.50 -19.43
C TYR A 29 26.96 -9.89 -20.27
N LYS A 30 28.17 -9.75 -19.70
CA LYS A 30 29.28 -9.09 -20.37
C LYS A 30 29.73 -9.82 -21.64
N GLY A 31 29.99 -9.06 -22.69
CA GLY A 31 30.51 -9.56 -23.98
C GLY A 31 29.49 -10.29 -24.85
N ARG A 32 28.21 -10.32 -24.46
CA ARG A 32 27.14 -10.95 -25.23
C ARG A 32 26.47 -9.93 -26.16
N LYS A 33 25.96 -10.41 -27.29
CA LYS A 33 25.18 -9.57 -28.22
C LYS A 33 23.87 -9.15 -27.56
N ILE A 34 23.55 -7.86 -27.58
CA ILE A 34 22.37 -7.30 -26.92
C ILE A 34 21.34 -6.89 -27.97
N PHE A 35 20.09 -7.29 -27.77
CA PHE A 35 18.91 -6.80 -28.49
C PHE A 35 18.03 -5.97 -27.56
N SER A 36 17.63 -4.76 -27.98
CA SER A 36 16.78 -3.91 -27.13
C SER A 36 15.80 -3.04 -27.89
N ASN A 37 14.63 -2.80 -27.28
CA ASN A 37 13.68 -1.76 -27.67
C ASN A 37 13.75 -0.51 -26.76
N ILE A 38 14.67 -0.44 -25.80
CA ILE A 38 14.77 0.67 -24.85
C ILE A 38 15.22 1.94 -25.57
N ASN A 39 14.43 3.00 -25.44
CA ASN A 39 14.79 4.31 -25.94
C ASN A 39 15.85 4.96 -25.04
N GLY A 40 16.89 5.55 -25.65
CA GLY A 40 17.94 6.26 -24.90
C GLY A 40 19.01 5.35 -24.29
N LEU A 41 19.07 4.08 -24.70
CA LEU A 41 20.18 3.18 -24.39
C LEU A 41 21.42 3.59 -25.18
N LEU A 42 22.55 3.81 -24.49
CA LEU A 42 23.81 4.26 -25.10
C LEU A 42 24.83 3.13 -25.29
N ILE A 43 24.52 1.95 -24.75
CA ILE A 43 25.30 0.72 -24.93
C ILE A 43 25.11 0.23 -26.37
N ASP A 44 26.11 -0.43 -26.94
CA ASP A 44 25.97 -1.09 -28.24
C ASP A 44 24.87 -2.16 -28.16
N HIS A 45 23.81 -1.98 -28.95
CA HIS A 45 22.63 -2.84 -28.98
C HIS A 45 22.03 -2.87 -30.37
N HIS A 46 21.34 -3.97 -30.66
CA HIS A 46 20.74 -4.24 -31.95
C HIS A 46 19.22 -4.16 -31.86
N LYS A 47 18.60 -3.72 -32.94
CA LYS A 47 17.17 -3.92 -33.20
C LYS A 47 16.97 -5.27 -33.91
N PRO A 48 15.72 -5.73 -34.09
CA PRO A 48 15.45 -6.86 -34.97
C PRO A 48 16.13 -6.68 -36.33
N PRO A 49 16.62 -7.78 -36.95
CA PRO A 49 17.22 -7.74 -38.28
C PRO A 49 16.30 -7.09 -39.32
N GLU A 50 16.89 -6.60 -40.41
CA GLU A 50 16.12 -5.97 -41.48
C GLU A 50 15.05 -6.93 -42.03
N GLY A 51 13.81 -6.45 -42.14
CA GLY A 51 12.66 -7.25 -42.57
C GLY A 51 11.98 -8.06 -41.45
N HIS A 52 12.55 -8.11 -40.25
CA HIS A 52 11.99 -8.76 -39.08
C HIS A 52 11.53 -7.75 -38.03
N SER A 53 10.67 -8.20 -37.11
CA SER A 53 10.14 -7.39 -36.02
C SER A 53 10.34 -8.09 -34.67
N TRP A 54 9.59 -7.69 -33.65
CA TRP A 54 9.65 -8.40 -32.36
C TRP A 54 8.69 -9.58 -32.33
N GLU A 55 7.63 -9.52 -33.13
CA GLU A 55 6.55 -10.49 -33.27
C GLU A 55 7.03 -11.82 -33.88
N ASP A 56 8.17 -11.82 -34.56
CA ASP A 56 8.82 -12.98 -35.16
C ASP A 56 10.18 -13.31 -34.51
N MET A 57 10.43 -12.85 -33.27
CA MET A 57 11.69 -13.13 -32.56
C MET A 57 12.05 -14.61 -32.47
N HIS A 58 11.03 -15.47 -32.40
CA HIS A 58 11.22 -16.91 -32.34
C HIS A 58 11.92 -17.49 -33.59
N GLU A 59 11.97 -16.76 -34.70
CA GLU A 59 12.69 -17.15 -35.90
C GLU A 59 14.14 -16.64 -35.85
N TRP A 60 14.32 -15.33 -35.79
CA TRP A 60 15.64 -14.72 -35.96
C TRP A 60 16.55 -14.89 -34.75
N LEU A 61 16.03 -15.08 -33.53
CA LEU A 61 16.87 -15.42 -32.38
C LEU A 61 17.52 -16.81 -32.49
N LYS A 62 16.99 -17.69 -33.35
CA LYS A 62 17.57 -19.03 -33.59
C LYS A 62 18.73 -19.00 -34.58
N TRP A 63 18.96 -17.89 -35.27
CA TRP A 63 20.07 -17.76 -36.20
C TRP A 63 21.41 -17.89 -35.48
N LYS A 64 22.40 -18.48 -36.15
CA LYS A 64 23.68 -18.89 -35.53
C LYS A 64 24.43 -17.72 -34.88
N GLU A 65 24.34 -16.53 -35.47
CA GLU A 65 24.93 -15.28 -35.01
C GLU A 65 24.22 -14.65 -33.80
N ASN A 66 23.02 -15.13 -33.46
CA ASN A 66 22.18 -14.61 -32.37
C ASN A 66 22.10 -15.58 -31.18
N ILE A 67 22.59 -16.83 -31.34
CA ILE A 67 22.73 -17.79 -30.25
C ILE A 67 23.63 -17.19 -29.16
N GLY A 68 23.23 -17.34 -27.90
CA GLY A 68 23.95 -16.76 -26.77
C GLY A 68 23.70 -15.25 -26.58
N SER A 69 22.78 -14.63 -27.31
CA SER A 69 22.45 -13.21 -27.14
C SER A 69 21.59 -12.95 -25.89
N VAL A 70 21.47 -11.67 -25.53
CA VAL A 70 20.64 -11.16 -24.44
C VAL A 70 19.58 -10.23 -25.02
N VAL A 71 18.31 -10.47 -24.69
CA VAL A 71 17.20 -9.62 -25.09
C VAL A 71 16.74 -8.82 -23.88
N ILE A 72 16.77 -7.49 -23.98
CA ILE A 72 16.22 -6.59 -22.96
C ILE A 72 15.05 -5.77 -23.55
N TYR A 73 13.84 -6.06 -23.07
CA TYR A 73 12.61 -5.53 -23.63
C TYR A 73 11.79 -4.76 -22.59
N ASP A 74 11.55 -3.48 -22.84
CA ASP A 74 10.70 -2.61 -22.02
C ASP A 74 9.24 -2.63 -22.48
N GLU A 75 8.33 -2.50 -21.51
CA GLU A 75 6.88 -2.64 -21.68
C GLU A 75 6.47 -3.91 -22.45
N VAL A 76 7.00 -5.05 -21.99
CA VAL A 76 6.86 -6.36 -22.65
C VAL A 76 5.40 -6.83 -22.83
N GLN A 77 4.43 -6.24 -22.14
CA GLN A 77 3.01 -6.54 -22.40
C GLN A 77 2.56 -6.21 -23.83
N TYR A 78 3.28 -5.37 -24.56
CA TYR A 78 2.99 -5.14 -25.99
C TYR A 78 3.35 -6.34 -26.86
N LEU A 79 4.31 -7.15 -26.42
CA LEU A 79 4.79 -8.34 -27.14
C LEU A 79 4.12 -9.62 -26.63
N PHE A 80 3.89 -9.70 -25.32
CA PHE A 80 3.31 -10.85 -24.65
C PHE A 80 2.11 -10.46 -23.76
N PRO A 81 1.02 -9.93 -24.34
CA PRO A 81 -0.15 -9.54 -23.56
C PRO A 81 -0.86 -10.74 -22.94
N THR A 82 -1.60 -10.51 -21.85
CA THR A 82 -2.55 -11.48 -21.31
C THR A 82 -3.55 -11.90 -22.40
N ARG A 83 -3.77 -13.20 -22.54
CA ARG A 83 -4.70 -13.78 -23.51
C ARG A 83 -5.97 -14.30 -22.85
N SER A 84 -7.03 -14.46 -23.66
CA SER A 84 -8.24 -15.17 -23.26
C SER A 84 -7.96 -16.67 -23.07
N SER A 85 -8.71 -17.28 -22.14
CA SER A 85 -8.64 -18.71 -21.89
C SER A 85 -8.97 -19.50 -23.16
N GLY A 86 -8.15 -20.51 -23.50
CA GLY A 86 -8.35 -21.37 -24.66
C GLY A 86 -7.85 -20.82 -26.00
N SER A 87 -7.28 -19.60 -26.04
CA SER A 87 -6.67 -19.07 -27.27
C SER A 87 -5.43 -19.88 -27.70
N LYS A 88 -5.22 -20.02 -29.01
CA LYS A 88 -4.02 -20.68 -29.56
C LYS A 88 -2.76 -19.97 -29.05
N MET A 89 -1.78 -20.75 -28.60
CA MET A 89 -0.49 -20.23 -28.14
C MET A 89 0.31 -19.65 -29.33
N PRO A 90 0.72 -18.37 -29.26
CA PRO A 90 1.61 -17.78 -30.26
C PRO A 90 2.99 -18.44 -30.28
N GLU A 91 3.66 -18.44 -31.42
CA GLU A 91 4.97 -19.09 -31.59
C GLU A 91 6.07 -18.40 -30.76
N ASN A 92 6.01 -17.07 -30.65
CA ASN A 92 6.86 -16.32 -29.72
C ASN A 92 6.73 -16.80 -28.27
N VAL A 93 5.52 -17.14 -27.82
CA VAL A 93 5.29 -17.64 -26.45
C VAL A 93 5.81 -19.07 -26.33
N ALA A 94 5.59 -19.90 -27.35
CA ALA A 94 6.14 -21.26 -27.38
C ALA A 94 7.67 -21.26 -27.34
N PHE A 95 8.32 -20.30 -28.01
CA PHE A 95 9.77 -20.13 -28.00
C PHE A 95 10.35 -19.86 -26.61
N LEU A 96 9.60 -19.20 -25.72
CA LEU A 96 10.04 -18.95 -24.35
C LEU A 96 10.29 -20.23 -23.54
N ASN A 97 9.71 -21.38 -23.93
CA ASN A 97 10.01 -22.66 -23.29
C ASN A 97 11.36 -23.26 -23.75
N ILE A 98 11.85 -22.87 -24.93
CA ILE A 98 13.03 -23.46 -25.58
C ILE A 98 14.19 -22.47 -25.72
N HIS A 99 14.05 -21.23 -25.25
CA HIS A 99 15.08 -20.19 -25.31
C HIS A 99 16.43 -20.67 -24.74
N GLY A 100 16.40 -21.52 -23.71
CA GLY A 100 17.57 -22.10 -23.07
C GLY A 100 18.44 -22.97 -23.98
N HIS A 101 17.85 -23.62 -25.00
CA HIS A 101 18.60 -24.40 -25.99
C HIS A 101 19.50 -23.52 -26.88
N TYR A 102 19.10 -22.26 -27.08
CA TYR A 102 19.83 -21.28 -27.88
C TYR A 102 20.68 -20.35 -27.01
N GLY A 103 20.73 -20.59 -25.69
CA GLY A 103 21.47 -19.74 -24.77
C GLY A 103 20.95 -18.30 -24.71
N ILE A 104 19.66 -18.07 -25.01
CA ILE A 104 19.10 -16.72 -25.06
C ILE A 104 18.62 -16.31 -23.69
N ASP A 105 19.21 -15.26 -23.13
CA ASP A 105 18.77 -14.69 -21.85
C ASP A 105 17.82 -13.51 -22.11
N MET A 106 16.80 -13.37 -21.28
CA MET A 106 15.80 -12.32 -21.45
C MET A 106 15.62 -11.51 -20.17
N ILE A 107 15.72 -10.19 -20.29
CA ILE A 107 15.41 -9.22 -19.24
C ILE A 107 14.15 -8.47 -19.69
N LEU A 108 13.01 -8.82 -19.12
CA LEU A 108 11.71 -8.31 -19.52
C LEU A 108 11.21 -7.31 -18.48
N ILE A 109 10.75 -6.14 -18.91
CA ILE A 109 10.30 -5.08 -18.02
C ILE A 109 8.81 -4.82 -18.26
N THR A 110 8.02 -4.73 -17.19
CA THR A 110 6.61 -4.32 -17.27
C THR A 110 6.20 -3.56 -16.01
N GLN A 111 5.05 -2.89 -16.06
CA GLN A 111 4.47 -2.27 -14.88
C GLN A 111 3.86 -3.30 -13.93
N SER A 112 3.25 -4.36 -14.47
CA SER A 112 2.54 -5.37 -13.68
C SER A 112 2.62 -6.75 -14.35
N PRO A 113 2.92 -7.82 -13.59
CA PRO A 113 2.96 -9.18 -14.13
C PRO A 113 1.59 -9.64 -14.63
N LYS A 114 0.48 -9.05 -14.14
CA LYS A 114 -0.88 -9.39 -14.57
C LYS A 114 -1.21 -9.00 -16.01
N LEU A 115 -0.37 -8.19 -16.65
CA LEU A 115 -0.51 -7.78 -18.04
C LEU A 115 0.10 -8.80 -19.02
N LEU A 116 0.81 -9.80 -18.51
CA LEU A 116 1.61 -10.72 -19.31
C LEU A 116 0.92 -12.03 -19.64
N ASP A 117 1.30 -12.70 -20.71
CA ASP A 117 0.87 -14.08 -20.99
C ASP A 117 1.09 -15.00 -19.78
N VAL A 118 0.13 -15.88 -19.49
CA VAL A 118 0.24 -16.85 -18.40
C VAL A 118 1.46 -17.77 -18.58
N ASN A 119 1.72 -18.25 -19.80
CA ASN A 119 2.85 -19.15 -20.07
C ASN A 119 4.19 -18.43 -19.90
N LEU A 120 4.27 -17.14 -20.26
CA LEU A 120 5.47 -16.34 -19.97
C LEU A 120 5.71 -16.27 -18.46
N ARG A 121 4.66 -16.12 -17.63
CA ARG A 121 4.82 -16.05 -16.18
C ARG A 121 5.35 -17.36 -15.59
N GLU A 122 4.96 -18.50 -16.15
CA GLU A 122 5.40 -19.83 -15.67
C GLU A 122 6.87 -20.13 -15.97
N VAL A 123 7.41 -19.60 -17.07
CA VAL A 123 8.82 -19.84 -17.48
C VAL A 123 9.81 -18.85 -16.90
N VAL A 124 9.34 -17.77 -16.27
CA VAL A 124 10.22 -16.78 -15.63
C VAL A 124 10.94 -17.43 -14.45
N ASN A 125 12.27 -17.41 -14.51
CA ASN A 125 13.13 -17.99 -13.47
C ASN A 125 13.37 -17.02 -12.31
N LYS A 126 13.25 -15.72 -12.58
CA LYS A 126 13.58 -14.68 -11.62
C LYS A 126 12.65 -13.50 -11.78
N HIS A 127 11.95 -13.15 -10.72
CA HIS A 127 11.09 -11.97 -10.69
C HIS A 127 11.63 -10.97 -9.69
N ILE A 128 11.87 -9.75 -10.16
CA ILE A 128 12.34 -8.62 -9.36
C ILE A 128 11.28 -7.53 -9.41
N HIS A 129 10.74 -7.14 -8.26
CA HIS A 129 9.84 -6.00 -8.13
C HIS A 129 10.55 -4.84 -7.45
N ILE A 130 10.51 -3.67 -8.08
CA ILE A 130 11.03 -2.42 -7.52
C ILE A 130 9.87 -1.67 -6.87
N ALA A 131 9.95 -1.50 -5.56
CA ALA A 131 9.00 -0.75 -4.75
C ALA A 131 9.66 0.48 -4.13
N ALA A 132 8.91 1.57 -4.00
CA ALA A 132 9.35 2.76 -3.30
C ALA A 132 8.93 2.67 -1.83
N ASN A 133 9.88 2.87 -0.92
CA ASN A 133 9.61 2.98 0.50
C ASN A 133 8.94 4.32 0.81
N LYS A 134 8.21 4.38 1.93
CA LYS A 134 7.57 5.62 2.40
C LYS A 134 8.55 6.78 2.61
N MET A 135 9.84 6.49 2.80
CA MET A 135 10.91 7.47 2.96
C MET A 135 11.66 7.79 1.66
N GLY A 136 11.16 7.37 0.50
CA GLY A 136 11.74 7.70 -0.82
C GLY A 136 12.89 6.80 -1.30
N GLY A 137 13.36 5.85 -0.49
CA GLY A 137 14.32 4.82 -0.91
C GLY A 137 13.68 3.74 -1.80
N LEU A 138 14.47 3.08 -2.64
CA LEU A 138 14.00 1.94 -3.42
C LEU A 138 14.28 0.64 -2.67
N THR A 139 13.32 -0.29 -2.75
CA THR A 139 13.42 -1.66 -2.26
C THR A 139 13.25 -2.61 -3.43
N ARG A 140 14.17 -3.54 -3.53
CA ARG A 140 14.15 -4.67 -4.45
C ARG A 140 13.55 -5.86 -3.71
N LEU A 141 12.46 -6.40 -4.24
CA LEU A 141 11.85 -7.65 -3.81
C LEU A 141 12.12 -8.70 -4.88
N GLU A 142 12.65 -9.85 -4.50
CA GLU A 142 13.05 -10.91 -5.43
C GLU A 142 12.37 -12.23 -5.11
N TRP A 143 11.93 -12.94 -6.16
CA TRP A 143 11.36 -14.27 -6.12
C TRP A 143 11.96 -15.13 -7.24
N ASN A 144 11.96 -16.45 -7.05
CA ASN A 144 12.35 -17.43 -8.07
C ASN A 144 11.17 -17.79 -9.01
N GLU A 145 10.00 -17.20 -8.79
CA GLU A 145 8.77 -17.40 -9.54
C GLU A 145 8.01 -16.06 -9.63
N VAL A 146 7.04 -15.95 -10.53
CA VAL A 146 6.30 -14.68 -10.70
C VAL A 146 5.30 -14.47 -9.58
N ALA A 147 5.53 -13.42 -8.80
CA ALA A 147 4.58 -12.90 -7.81
C ALA A 147 3.53 -12.00 -8.49
N LEU A 148 2.30 -12.49 -8.67
CA LEU A 148 1.20 -11.74 -9.30
C LEU A 148 0.81 -10.47 -8.53
N ASN A 149 0.97 -10.47 -7.20
CA ASN A 149 0.71 -9.34 -6.33
C ASN A 149 1.96 -9.04 -5.48
N PRO A 150 2.99 -8.40 -6.05
CA PRO A 150 4.31 -8.26 -5.42
C PRO A 150 4.25 -7.63 -4.02
N THR A 151 3.41 -6.61 -3.84
CA THR A 151 3.25 -5.91 -2.55
C THR A 151 2.65 -6.80 -1.46
N GLN A 152 1.69 -7.66 -1.81
CA GLN A 152 1.04 -8.56 -0.84
C GLN A 152 1.93 -9.78 -0.55
N GLN A 153 2.65 -10.24 -1.57
CA GLN A 153 3.56 -11.40 -1.50
C GLN A 153 4.97 -11.01 -1.04
N ALA A 154 5.20 -9.76 -0.63
CA ALA A 154 6.50 -9.24 -0.21
C ALA A 154 7.12 -10.02 0.95
N ARG A 155 6.32 -10.69 1.79
CA ARG A 155 6.79 -11.54 2.90
C ARG A 155 7.55 -12.77 2.43
N ASN A 156 7.24 -13.27 1.24
CA ASN A 156 7.88 -14.44 0.64
C ASN A 156 9.04 -14.03 -0.28
N ALA A 157 9.35 -12.74 -0.35
CA ALA A 157 10.39 -12.19 -1.21
C ALA A 157 11.70 -12.05 -0.45
N LEU A 158 12.81 -12.21 -1.16
CA LEU A 158 14.08 -11.68 -0.68
C LEU A 158 14.07 -10.17 -0.84
N SER A 159 13.98 -9.45 0.28
CA SER A 159 13.90 -7.99 0.31
C SER A 159 15.29 -7.39 0.55
N SER A 160 15.68 -6.43 -0.27
CA SER A 160 16.92 -5.67 -0.13
C SER A 160 16.68 -4.19 -0.46
N SER A 161 17.33 -3.28 0.28
CA SER A 161 17.33 -1.88 -0.13
C SER A 161 18.25 -1.74 -1.35
N HIS A 162 17.74 -1.09 -2.39
CA HIS A 162 18.51 -0.85 -3.62
C HIS A 162 18.69 0.65 -3.84
N LYS A 163 19.87 1.03 -4.29
CA LYS A 163 20.15 2.38 -4.81
C LYS A 163 20.75 2.22 -6.19
N ILE A 164 20.10 2.80 -7.19
CA ILE A 164 20.60 2.79 -8.57
C ILE A 164 21.96 3.47 -8.60
N ARG A 165 22.96 2.79 -9.17
CA ARG A 165 24.30 3.33 -9.36
C ARG A 165 24.26 4.53 -10.30
N GLN A 166 24.97 5.60 -9.97
CA GLN A 166 24.98 6.81 -10.81
C GLN A 166 25.65 6.58 -12.17
N GLU A 167 26.64 5.69 -12.23
CA GLU A 167 27.33 5.26 -13.45
C GLU A 167 26.37 4.72 -14.53
N VAL A 168 25.20 4.18 -14.15
CA VAL A 168 24.18 3.69 -15.09
C VAL A 168 23.74 4.79 -16.07
N PHE A 169 23.71 6.05 -15.61
CA PHE A 169 23.25 7.17 -16.42
C PHE A 169 24.26 7.60 -17.51
N GLU A 170 25.49 7.06 -17.46
CA GLU A 170 26.45 7.17 -18.58
C GLU A 170 26.06 6.27 -19.75
N TYR A 171 25.35 5.17 -19.45
CA TYR A 171 24.94 4.13 -20.40
C TYR A 171 23.46 4.22 -20.78
N TYR A 172 22.67 5.03 -20.08
CA TYR A 172 21.25 5.19 -20.32
C TYR A 172 20.77 6.60 -19.98
N LYS A 173 20.10 7.24 -20.94
CA LYS A 173 19.40 8.52 -20.75
C LYS A 173 17.90 8.27 -20.78
N SER A 174 17.26 8.45 -19.62
CA SER A 174 15.80 8.39 -19.55
C SER A 174 15.19 9.45 -20.47
N ALA A 175 14.20 9.06 -21.27
CA ALA A 175 13.43 10.01 -22.08
C ALA A 175 12.68 10.98 -21.15
N GLU A 176 13.23 12.17 -20.98
CA GLU A 176 12.55 13.29 -20.34
C GLU A 176 11.46 13.80 -21.29
N VAL A 177 10.24 13.26 -21.18
CA VAL A 177 9.09 14.14 -21.42
C VAL A 177 9.13 15.17 -20.30
N HIS A 178 9.71 16.33 -20.61
CA HIS A 178 9.88 17.52 -19.79
C HIS A 178 8.78 17.67 -18.75
N THR A 179 8.98 17.06 -17.59
CA THR A 179 8.37 17.47 -16.34
C THR A 179 9.54 17.54 -15.39
N ALA A 180 10.28 18.63 -15.56
CA ALA A 180 11.20 19.12 -14.56
C ALA A 180 10.40 19.36 -13.28
N HIS A 181 10.19 18.30 -12.51
CA HIS A 181 10.00 18.44 -11.09
C HIS A 181 11.36 18.87 -10.55
N SER A 182 11.64 20.16 -10.73
CA SER A 182 12.61 20.90 -9.93
C SER A 182 12.51 20.36 -8.53
N HIS A 183 13.58 19.76 -8.01
CA HIS A 183 13.69 19.35 -6.63
C HIS A 183 13.19 20.52 -5.77
N VAL A 184 11.95 20.41 -5.27
CA VAL A 184 11.39 21.42 -4.40
C VAL A 184 12.19 21.25 -3.12
N LYS A 185 13.24 22.08 -2.96
CA LYS A 185 14.08 22.07 -1.77
C LYS A 185 13.13 22.08 -0.57
N SER A 186 13.19 21.01 0.24
CA SER A 186 12.31 20.81 1.38
C SER A 186 12.23 22.11 2.18
N ARG A 187 11.02 22.53 2.61
CA ARG A 187 10.77 23.79 3.33
C ARG A 187 11.71 23.98 4.53
N TRP A 188 12.25 22.89 5.08
CA TRP A 188 13.28 22.84 6.11
C TRP A 188 14.58 23.59 5.77
N TYR A 189 14.98 23.65 4.50
CA TYR A 189 16.18 24.39 4.09
C TYR A 189 16.07 25.89 4.42
N TYR A 190 14.89 26.49 4.20
CA TYR A 190 14.63 27.89 4.52
C TYR A 190 14.53 28.13 6.05
N VAL A 191 14.03 27.14 6.80
CA VAL A 191 13.94 27.21 8.26
C VAL A 191 15.33 27.19 8.91
N ILE A 192 16.26 26.36 8.41
CA ILE A 192 17.64 26.29 8.91
C ILE A 192 18.38 27.60 8.64
N ILE A 193 18.23 28.17 7.43
CA ILE A 193 18.82 29.47 7.10
C ILE A 193 18.22 30.57 7.99
N ALA A 194 16.90 30.60 8.15
CA ALA A 194 16.24 31.59 9.01
C ALA A 194 16.73 31.49 10.47
N MET A 195 16.89 30.27 11.01
CA MET A 195 17.38 30.08 12.38
C MET A 195 18.83 30.59 12.55
N LEU A 196 19.70 30.36 11.56
CA LEU A 196 21.10 30.80 11.58
C LEU A 196 21.26 32.33 11.64
N PHE A 197 20.33 33.09 11.06
CA PHE A 197 20.37 34.56 11.08
C PHE A 197 19.52 35.17 12.21
N ILE A 198 18.36 34.59 12.52
CA ILE A 198 17.44 35.15 13.52
C ILE A 198 17.95 34.92 14.95
N LEU A 199 18.53 33.75 15.25
CA LEU A 199 19.02 33.43 16.58
C LEU A 199 20.15 34.38 17.07
N PRO A 200 21.22 34.65 16.30
CA PRO A 200 22.24 35.63 16.71
C PRO A 200 21.72 37.06 16.78
N CYS A 201 20.75 37.44 15.92
CA CYS A 201 20.10 38.75 16.02
C CYS A 201 19.32 38.91 17.33
N ILE A 202 18.56 37.89 17.75
CA ILE A 202 17.82 37.91 19.03
C ILE A 202 18.80 37.96 20.20
N LEU A 203 19.84 37.13 20.18
CA LEU A 203 20.86 37.11 21.24
C LEU A 203 21.63 38.45 21.33
N GLY A 204 21.94 39.06 20.19
CA GLY A 204 22.55 40.39 20.12
C GLY A 204 21.65 41.49 20.67
N LEU A 205 20.34 41.43 20.39
CA LEU A 205 19.35 42.40 20.86
C LEU A 205 19.13 42.28 22.38
N VAL A 206 19.05 41.06 22.91
CA VAL A 206 18.96 40.80 24.35
C VAL A 206 20.25 41.24 25.06
N GLY A 207 21.42 40.95 24.50
CA GLY A 207 22.71 41.42 25.02
C GLY A 207 22.82 42.94 25.03
N PHE A 208 22.35 43.62 23.98
CA PHE A 208 22.35 45.08 23.88
C PHE A 208 21.37 45.73 24.86
N MET A 209 20.15 45.19 25.01
CA MET A 209 19.19 45.66 26.02
C MET A 209 19.72 45.43 27.44
N GLY A 210 20.33 44.27 27.71
CA GLY A 210 20.99 43.98 28.99
C GLY A 210 22.14 44.95 29.29
N TYR A 211 22.96 45.28 28.30
CA TYR A 211 24.03 46.27 28.44
C TYR A 211 23.50 47.68 28.73
N LYS A 212 22.46 48.13 28.01
CA LYS A 212 21.82 49.43 28.28
C LYS A 212 21.17 49.48 29.66
N MET A 213 20.53 48.40 30.08
CA MET A 213 19.96 48.28 31.42
C MET A 213 21.07 48.32 32.49
N TYR A 214 22.17 47.59 32.31
CA TYR A 214 23.31 47.62 33.23
C TYR A 214 23.94 49.03 33.35
N GLN A 215 24.08 49.76 32.25
CA GLN A 215 24.53 51.15 32.26
C GLN A 215 23.56 52.06 33.03
N GLY A 216 22.25 51.93 32.80
CA GLY A 216 21.23 52.68 33.55
C GLY A 216 21.16 52.33 35.04
N TYR A 217 21.44 51.08 35.42
CA TYR A 217 21.58 50.67 36.82
C TYR A 217 22.86 51.20 37.45
N LYS A 218 23.96 51.32 36.70
CA LYS A 218 25.22 51.93 37.18
C LYS A 218 25.07 53.43 37.40
N GLU A 219 24.27 54.11 36.58
CA GLU A 219 23.87 55.51 36.77
C GLU A 219 22.94 55.71 37.97
N LYS A 220 21.98 54.80 38.19
CA LYS A 220 21.06 54.85 39.35
C LYS A 220 21.68 54.35 40.66
N ALA A 221 22.67 53.46 40.62
CA ALA A 221 23.44 53.04 41.80
C ALA A 221 24.41 54.13 42.31
N GLY A 222 24.63 55.20 41.52
CA GLY A 222 25.29 56.42 41.98
C GLY A 222 24.34 57.41 42.68
N ILE A 223 23.02 57.16 42.68
CA ILE A 223 22.01 58.04 43.27
C ILE A 223 20.93 57.16 43.92
N THR A 224 21.17 56.70 45.15
CA THR A 224 20.15 56.59 46.23
C THR A 224 20.76 56.00 47.49
N ALA A 225 21.18 56.86 48.41
CA ALA A 225 21.10 56.56 49.84
C ALA A 225 19.90 57.35 50.38
N GLN A 226 18.72 56.72 50.43
CA GLN A 226 17.73 56.85 51.53
C GLN A 226 16.40 56.14 51.25
N ALA A 227 15.96 55.42 52.29
CA ALA A 227 14.60 55.03 52.71
C ALA A 227 13.80 54.12 51.76
N GLU A 228 13.63 52.83 52.06
CA GLU A 228 12.76 52.18 53.07
C GLU A 228 11.31 51.90 52.60
N ALA A 229 11.05 50.59 52.50
CA ALA A 229 9.86 49.83 52.89
C ALA A 229 8.44 50.33 52.57
N ALA A 230 7.72 49.51 51.79
CA ALA A 230 6.38 49.04 52.14
C ALA A 230 6.06 47.73 51.38
N ASN A 231 5.66 46.71 52.13
CA ASN A 231 4.96 45.52 51.62
C ASN A 231 3.51 45.91 51.32
N GLU A 232 2.96 45.44 50.20
CA GLU A 232 1.57 44.97 50.19
C GLU A 232 1.34 43.91 49.10
N ASP A 233 0.51 42.95 49.50
CA ASP A 233 0.18 41.68 48.87
C ASP A 233 -0.83 41.87 47.73
N THR A 234 -0.51 41.35 46.55
CA THR A 234 -1.51 41.04 45.51
C THR A 234 -1.21 39.68 44.93
N GLY A 235 -2.08 38.72 45.23
CA GLY A 235 -2.04 37.35 44.74
C GLY A 235 -2.15 37.26 43.22
N PHE A 236 -1.00 37.33 42.55
CA PHE A 236 -0.81 36.85 41.19
C PHE A 236 0.24 35.75 41.20
N LYS A 237 -0.20 34.50 41.01
CA LYS A 237 0.72 33.37 40.82
C LYS A 237 1.50 33.61 39.52
N ASN A 238 2.81 33.70 39.66
CA ASN A 238 3.76 33.94 38.59
C ASN A 238 3.83 32.67 37.69
N PRO A 239 3.76 32.75 36.35
CA PRO A 239 3.77 31.56 35.46
C PRO A 239 5.10 30.79 35.41
N LEU A 240 6.03 31.12 36.30
CA LEU A 240 7.39 30.60 36.39
C LEU A 240 7.62 29.76 37.66
N ASP A 241 6.55 29.45 38.40
CA ASP A 241 6.64 28.57 39.56
C ASP A 241 6.78 27.10 39.10
N PRO A 242 7.84 26.36 39.50
CA PRO A 242 8.11 24.99 39.03
C PRO A 242 6.99 23.98 39.33
N GLU A 243 6.10 24.28 40.29
CA GLU A 243 4.96 23.43 40.63
C GLU A 243 3.77 23.61 39.68
N SER A 244 3.59 24.78 39.08
CA SER A 244 2.46 25.05 38.17
C SER A 244 2.64 24.45 36.76
N GLN A 245 3.88 24.10 36.39
CA GLN A 245 4.20 23.43 35.11
C GLN A 245 4.02 21.91 35.16
N LYS A 246 3.78 21.33 36.35
CA LYS A 246 3.59 19.89 36.52
C LYS A 246 2.18 19.41 36.19
N GLU A 247 1.20 20.32 36.16
CA GLU A 247 -0.21 19.99 35.95
C GLU A 247 -0.68 20.15 34.49
N MET A 248 0.17 20.64 33.58
CA MET A 248 -0.23 20.98 32.20
C MET A 248 0.50 20.20 31.10
N MET A 249 1.18 19.10 31.43
CA MET A 249 1.76 18.19 30.44
C MET A 249 0.99 16.87 30.38
N PRO A 250 0.57 16.39 29.19
CA PRO A 250 0.21 14.99 29.04
C PRO A 250 1.48 14.19 29.31
N GLN A 251 1.48 13.35 30.36
CA GLN A 251 2.56 12.41 30.64
C GLN A 251 2.74 11.52 29.41
N SER A 252 3.67 11.94 28.56
CA SER A 252 4.24 11.15 27.49
C SER A 252 4.92 9.97 28.16
N GLY A 253 4.73 8.79 27.56
CA GLY A 253 4.98 7.49 28.17
C GLY A 253 6.32 7.34 28.88
N ILE A 254 6.37 6.35 29.78
CA ILE A 254 7.53 5.92 30.56
C ILE A 254 8.72 5.68 29.62
N GLN A 255 9.48 6.74 29.33
CA GLN A 255 10.75 6.69 28.64
C GLN A 255 11.79 7.17 29.64
N GLY A 256 12.41 6.22 30.34
CA GLY A 256 13.60 6.46 31.16
C GLY A 256 13.47 6.34 32.68
N GLN A 257 12.33 5.90 33.24
CA GLN A 257 12.22 5.58 34.67
C GLN A 257 12.14 4.07 34.92
N ASN A 258 12.74 3.60 36.02
CA ASN A 258 12.66 2.21 36.45
C ASN A 258 11.20 1.80 36.71
N LEU A 259 10.81 0.60 36.25
CA LEU A 259 9.48 0.03 36.41
C LEU A 259 9.08 -0.04 37.88
N LYS A 260 7.90 0.46 38.23
CA LYS A 260 7.35 0.36 39.59
C LYS A 260 6.23 -0.68 39.64
N PRO A 261 5.98 -1.32 40.80
CA PRO A 261 4.86 -2.26 40.96
C PRO A 261 3.50 -1.65 40.60
N GLU A 262 3.32 -0.35 40.83
CA GLU A 262 2.11 0.39 40.50
C GLU A 262 1.79 0.42 38.99
N ASP A 263 2.81 0.31 38.12
CA ASP A 263 2.63 0.33 36.66
C ASP A 263 1.90 -0.92 36.13
N PHE A 264 1.81 -1.98 36.95
CA PHE A 264 1.19 -3.26 36.62
C PHE A 264 -0.24 -3.41 37.13
N VAL A 265 -0.75 -2.42 37.88
CA VAL A 265 -2.13 -2.40 38.39
C VAL A 265 -3.07 -1.78 37.35
N PRO A 266 -4.14 -2.46 36.92
CA PRO A 266 -5.15 -1.90 36.03
C PRO A 266 -5.85 -0.68 36.64
N THR A 267 -5.99 0.41 35.90
CA THR A 267 -6.75 1.59 36.34
C THR A 267 -8.26 1.36 36.27
N LEU A 268 -8.71 0.52 35.34
CA LEU A 268 -10.07 0.03 35.25
C LEU A 268 -10.11 -1.42 35.73
N ALA A 269 -11.00 -1.69 36.69
CA ALA A 269 -11.25 -3.05 37.17
C ALA A 269 -11.60 -3.98 35.99
N GLU A 270 -11.08 -5.20 36.03
CA GLU A 270 -11.29 -6.26 35.01
C GLU A 270 -10.76 -5.96 33.60
N LYS A 271 -10.08 -4.82 33.40
CA LYS A 271 -9.51 -4.43 32.10
C LYS A 271 -8.00 -4.37 32.15
N PRO A 272 -7.28 -5.50 31.92
CA PRO A 272 -5.82 -5.54 31.99
C PRO A 272 -5.13 -4.62 30.98
N GLU A 273 -5.81 -4.25 29.89
CA GLU A 273 -5.36 -3.26 28.92
C GLU A 273 -5.25 -1.85 29.52
N SER A 274 -5.86 -1.58 30.68
CA SER A 274 -5.88 -0.27 31.32
C SER A 274 -4.60 0.09 32.09
N LYS A 275 -3.65 -0.85 32.25
CA LYS A 275 -2.39 -0.68 33.03
C LYS A 275 -1.48 0.45 32.54
N PRO A 276 -1.05 1.40 33.40
CA PRO A 276 -0.28 2.58 33.01
C PRO A 276 0.91 2.33 32.08
N ILE A 277 1.58 1.17 32.22
CA ILE A 277 2.69 0.74 31.35
C ILE A 277 2.35 0.78 29.84
N TYR A 278 1.09 0.54 29.47
CA TYR A 278 0.65 0.52 28.08
C TYR A 278 0.25 1.91 27.53
N ASN A 279 0.29 2.98 28.33
CA ASN A 279 -0.16 4.32 27.89
C ASN A 279 0.65 4.86 26.69
N GLY A 280 1.94 4.52 26.61
CA GLY A 280 2.80 4.96 25.49
C GLY A 280 2.49 4.28 24.15
N VAL A 281 1.83 3.12 24.16
CA VAL A 281 1.47 2.36 22.94
C VAL A 281 -0.02 2.40 22.61
N ARG A 282 -0.86 2.78 23.59
CA ARG A 282 -2.31 2.89 23.40
C ARG A 282 -2.66 4.18 22.68
N GLN A 283 -2.97 4.03 21.39
CA GLN A 283 -3.56 5.10 20.58
C GLN A 283 -4.93 4.65 20.08
N VAL A 284 -5.92 5.54 20.19
CA VAL A 284 -7.26 5.31 19.66
C VAL A 284 -7.18 5.29 18.14
N LYS A 285 -7.37 4.12 17.52
CA LYS A 285 -7.38 3.98 16.05
C LYS A 285 -8.72 4.30 15.42
N THR A 286 -9.80 4.10 16.16
CA THR A 286 -11.19 4.32 15.73
C THR A 286 -12.03 4.66 16.95
N PHE A 287 -13.11 5.39 16.75
CA PHE A 287 -14.08 5.75 17.79
C PHE A 287 -15.38 4.95 17.62
N GLU A 288 -16.23 4.97 18.64
CA GLU A 288 -17.54 4.32 18.61
C GLU A 288 -18.55 5.19 17.86
N TYR A 289 -19.23 4.61 16.87
CA TYR A 289 -20.31 5.26 16.12
C TYR A 289 -21.37 4.22 15.77
N PRO A 290 -22.66 4.62 15.65
CA PRO A 290 -23.74 3.71 15.33
C PRO A 290 -23.62 3.18 13.88
N VAL A 291 -23.66 1.86 13.71
CA VAL A 291 -23.67 1.19 12.39
C VAL A 291 -25.01 0.58 12.03
N GLY A 292 -25.85 0.30 13.03
CA GLY A 292 -27.20 -0.20 12.83
C GLY A 292 -28.05 -0.03 14.08
N CYS A 293 -29.31 0.30 13.89
CA CYS A 293 -30.32 0.33 14.94
C CYS A 293 -31.43 -0.65 14.60
N VAL A 294 -31.84 -1.45 15.57
CA VAL A 294 -32.89 -2.47 15.40
C VAL A 294 -34.01 -2.14 16.35
N ASP A 295 -35.21 -1.93 15.81
CA ASP A 295 -36.44 -1.80 16.59
C ASP A 295 -37.19 -3.14 16.58
N GLY A 296 -37.18 -3.84 17.73
CA GLY A 296 -37.89 -5.11 17.87
C GLY A 296 -37.52 -5.92 19.12
N GLY A 297 -38.40 -6.84 19.51
CA GLY A 297 -38.17 -7.78 20.61
C GLY A 297 -38.48 -7.25 22.03
N LYS A 298 -38.14 -8.05 23.05
CA LYS A 298 -38.39 -7.74 24.48
C LYS A 298 -37.51 -6.59 25.01
N SER A 299 -36.41 -6.27 24.32
CA SER A 299 -35.44 -5.23 24.70
C SER A 299 -35.77 -3.83 24.18
N GLY A 300 -36.69 -3.70 23.22
CA GLY A 300 -36.98 -2.45 22.53
C GLY A 300 -35.86 -2.03 21.56
N CYS A 301 -35.94 -0.79 21.05
CA CYS A 301 -34.97 -0.28 20.07
C CYS A 301 -33.57 -0.12 20.67
N THR A 302 -32.57 -0.77 20.05
CA THR A 302 -31.14 -0.67 20.43
C THR A 302 -30.25 -0.41 19.20
N CYS A 303 -29.31 0.53 19.35
CA CYS A 303 -28.28 0.81 18.33
C CYS A 303 -26.95 0.17 18.72
N TYR A 304 -26.19 -0.27 17.72
CA TYR A 304 -24.93 -0.98 17.90
C TYR A 304 -23.77 -0.24 17.25
N SER A 305 -22.59 -0.32 17.87
CA SER A 305 -21.32 0.16 17.29
C SER A 305 -20.79 -0.79 16.22
N ALA A 306 -19.78 -0.36 15.46
CA ALA A 306 -19.08 -1.23 14.48
C ALA A 306 -18.51 -2.54 15.08
N GLN A 307 -18.32 -2.59 16.39
CA GLN A 307 -17.84 -3.76 17.12
C GLN A 307 -18.97 -4.55 17.80
N GLY A 308 -20.24 -4.25 17.50
CA GLY A 308 -21.40 -4.92 18.08
C GLY A 308 -21.70 -4.54 19.54
N THR A 309 -21.13 -3.45 20.05
CA THR A 309 -21.40 -2.98 21.41
C THR A 309 -22.70 -2.15 21.43
N PRO A 310 -23.64 -2.40 22.37
CA PRO A 310 -24.86 -1.61 22.46
C PRO A 310 -24.56 -0.19 22.94
N LEU A 311 -24.94 0.80 22.14
CA LEU A 311 -24.75 2.22 22.42
C LEU A 311 -25.87 2.71 23.34
N LYS A 312 -25.56 2.85 24.63
CA LYS A 312 -26.52 3.26 25.67
C LYS A 312 -26.78 4.77 25.65
N GLU A 313 -25.88 5.51 25.03
CA GLU A 313 -25.88 6.97 24.87
C GLU A 313 -26.99 7.42 23.90
N ILE A 314 -27.44 6.53 23.00
CA ILE A 314 -28.51 6.81 22.05
C ILE A 314 -29.86 6.55 22.71
N THR A 315 -30.69 7.60 22.80
CA THR A 315 -32.02 7.48 23.39
C THR A 315 -32.93 6.58 22.56
N LYS A 316 -33.91 5.95 23.22
CA LYS A 316 -34.88 5.08 22.54
C LYS A 316 -35.67 5.78 21.44
N ALA A 317 -35.91 7.09 21.57
CA ALA A 317 -36.58 7.89 20.55
C ALA A 317 -35.71 8.05 19.29
N MET A 318 -34.44 8.41 19.47
CA MET A 318 -33.47 8.53 18.38
C MET A 318 -33.21 7.18 17.70
N CYS A 319 -33.17 6.09 18.46
CA CYS A 319 -33.02 4.76 17.90
C CYS A 319 -34.17 4.41 16.94
N LYS A 320 -35.42 4.73 17.30
CA LYS A 320 -36.59 4.48 16.44
C LYS A 320 -36.55 5.31 15.18
N ASP A 321 -36.10 6.55 15.28
CA ASP A 321 -35.89 7.42 14.12
C ASP A 321 -34.84 6.83 13.17
N TYR A 322 -33.69 6.40 13.69
CA TYR A 322 -32.64 5.76 12.89
C TYR A 322 -33.06 4.41 12.30
N ALA A 323 -33.85 3.62 13.02
CA ALA A 323 -34.37 2.36 12.50
C ALA A 323 -35.37 2.56 11.35
N LYS A 324 -36.12 3.67 11.36
CA LYS A 324 -37.13 3.97 10.34
C LYS A 324 -36.57 4.76 9.15
N ASN A 325 -35.76 5.77 9.42
CA ASN A 325 -35.28 6.75 8.45
C ASN A 325 -33.83 6.50 8.00
N GLY A 326 -33.16 5.51 8.60
CA GLY A 326 -31.77 5.21 8.36
C GLY A 326 -30.83 6.04 9.24
N LEU A 327 -29.56 5.61 9.28
CA LEU A 327 -28.51 6.30 10.03
C LEU A 327 -28.01 7.54 9.28
N PRO A 328 -27.59 8.59 10.00
CA PRO A 328 -26.98 9.76 9.39
C PRO A 328 -25.69 9.38 8.65
N PHE A 329 -25.40 10.12 7.58
CA PHE A 329 -24.15 9.95 6.81
C PHE A 329 -22.94 10.12 7.74
N ASN A 330 -22.01 9.16 7.69
CA ASN A 330 -20.77 9.21 8.45
C ASN A 330 -19.64 9.75 7.54
N PRO A 331 -19.21 11.02 7.69
CA PRO A 331 -18.18 11.63 6.85
C PRO A 331 -16.77 11.08 7.12
N TYR A 332 -16.59 10.27 8.16
CA TYR A 332 -15.31 9.67 8.54
C TYR A 332 -15.15 8.22 8.04
N LYS A 333 -16.12 7.72 7.27
CA LYS A 333 -16.08 6.37 6.72
C LYS A 333 -15.33 6.37 5.38
N ASP A 334 -14.11 5.85 5.36
CA ASP A 334 -13.34 5.65 4.13
C ASP A 334 -13.96 4.50 3.29
N GLU A 335 -14.43 4.78 2.08
CA GLU A 335 -15.00 3.78 1.15
C GLU A 335 -13.99 2.67 0.79
N GLN A 336 -12.68 2.92 0.93
CA GLN A 336 -11.62 1.99 0.55
C GLN A 336 -11.51 0.74 1.44
N GLN A 337 -12.10 0.72 2.64
CA GLN A 337 -12.00 -0.43 3.54
C GLN A 337 -13.06 -1.53 3.28
N GLN A 338 -14.13 -1.23 2.52
CA GLN A 338 -15.19 -2.22 2.25
C GLN A 338 -14.87 -3.21 1.13
N ALA A 339 -13.81 -2.99 0.34
CA ALA A 339 -13.40 -3.94 -0.72
C ALA A 339 -12.71 -5.21 -0.19
N ALA A 340 -12.40 -5.31 1.10
CA ALA A 340 -11.66 -6.44 1.68
C ALA A 340 -12.51 -7.42 2.52
N GLN A 341 -13.82 -7.18 2.68
CA GLN A 341 -14.69 -8.00 3.56
C GLN A 341 -16.07 -8.29 2.95
N GLN A 342 -16.17 -8.53 1.65
CA GLN A 342 -17.26 -9.36 1.14
C GLN A 342 -16.81 -10.83 1.20
N PRO A 343 -17.52 -11.72 1.93
CA PRO A 343 -17.51 -13.13 1.56
C PRO A 343 -18.04 -13.20 0.13
N GLN A 344 -17.28 -13.81 -0.76
CA GLN A 344 -17.69 -14.08 -2.13
C GLN A 344 -18.98 -14.92 -2.08
N THR A 345 -20.13 -14.29 -2.26
CA THR A 345 -21.32 -14.97 -2.77
C THR A 345 -20.97 -15.46 -4.17
N ALA A 346 -21.06 -16.78 -4.35
CA ALA A 346 -20.87 -17.43 -5.64
C ALA A 346 -21.74 -16.74 -6.71
N PRO A 347 -21.24 -16.53 -7.94
CA PRO A 347 -22.03 -15.90 -8.98
C PRO A 347 -23.19 -16.80 -9.40
N GLN A 348 -24.41 -16.40 -9.01
CA GLN A 348 -25.62 -16.80 -9.72
C GLN A 348 -25.64 -16.00 -11.03
N THR A 349 -25.62 -16.73 -12.15
CA THR A 349 -25.82 -16.20 -13.50
C THR A 349 -27.17 -15.49 -13.59
N ALA A 350 -27.14 -14.16 -13.60
CA ALA A 350 -28.25 -13.34 -14.07
C ALA A 350 -28.12 -13.17 -15.59
N TYR A 351 -29.01 -13.83 -16.33
CA TYR A 351 -29.25 -13.54 -17.74
C TYR A 351 -30.16 -12.30 -17.84
N GLU A 352 -29.74 -11.32 -18.64
CA GLU A 352 -30.56 -10.19 -19.06
C GLU A 352 -31.26 -10.57 -20.39
N PRO A 353 -32.58 -10.35 -20.56
CA PRO A 353 -33.28 -10.77 -21.77
C PRO A 353 -33.37 -9.60 -22.76
N GLU A 354 -32.95 -9.84 -24.01
CA GLU A 354 -33.48 -9.11 -25.18
C GLU A 354 -34.13 -10.07 -26.16
N ASN A 355 -35.33 -9.66 -26.61
CA ASN A 355 -36.07 -10.10 -27.80
C ASN A 355 -36.79 -11.46 -27.76
N SER A 356 -38.02 -11.37 -27.23
CA SER A 356 -39.27 -11.93 -27.78
C SER A 356 -39.18 -12.92 -28.95
N GLN A 357 -39.39 -14.21 -28.67
CA GLN A 357 -40.30 -15.07 -29.44
C GLN A 357 -40.96 -16.10 -28.51
N VAL A 358 -42.29 -16.20 -28.64
CA VAL A 358 -43.19 -17.02 -27.84
C VAL A 358 -43.09 -18.48 -28.31
N ILE A 359 -42.65 -19.40 -27.45
CA ILE A 359 -42.92 -20.84 -27.59
C ILE A 359 -43.35 -21.42 -26.24
N THR A 360 -44.66 -21.63 -26.16
CA THR A 360 -45.47 -22.57 -25.38
C THR A 360 -44.84 -23.39 -24.25
N MET A 361 -45.53 -23.35 -23.11
CA MET A 361 -45.25 -24.04 -21.85
C MET A 361 -45.11 -25.57 -21.97
N GLY A 362 -44.00 -26.10 -21.46
CA GLY A 362 -43.86 -27.47 -20.98
C GLY A 362 -43.30 -27.43 -19.56
N GLY A 363 -44.15 -27.70 -18.57
CA GLY A 363 -43.78 -27.63 -17.15
C GLY A 363 -42.87 -28.77 -16.73
N GLN A 364 -41.60 -28.48 -16.48
CA GLN A 364 -40.77 -29.23 -15.54
C GLN A 364 -39.90 -28.26 -14.75
N SER A 365 -39.92 -28.38 -13.43
CA SER A 365 -39.09 -27.61 -12.51
C SER A 365 -37.61 -28.02 -12.63
N PRO A 366 -36.66 -27.07 -12.51
CA PRO A 366 -35.23 -27.42 -12.51
C PRO A 366 -34.89 -28.30 -11.29
N LYS A 367 -34.11 -29.36 -11.51
CA LYS A 367 -33.60 -30.24 -10.45
C LYS A 367 -32.67 -29.45 -9.52
N ASN A 368 -33.07 -29.28 -8.27
CA ASN A 368 -32.18 -28.82 -7.19
C ASN A 368 -31.26 -29.95 -6.71
N LEU A 369 -30.02 -29.57 -6.41
CA LEU A 369 -28.98 -30.35 -5.74
C LEU A 369 -29.46 -30.80 -4.35
N MET A 370 -29.87 -32.06 -4.21
CA MET A 370 -30.04 -32.73 -2.91
C MET A 370 -29.65 -34.21 -3.04
N TYR A 371 -28.72 -34.60 -2.17
CA TYR A 371 -28.29 -35.93 -1.72
C TYR A 371 -28.84 -37.18 -2.45
N ASP A 372 -27.93 -37.97 -3.02
CA ASP A 372 -28.17 -39.29 -3.61
C ASP A 372 -28.83 -40.24 -2.59
N GLY A 373 -30.15 -40.39 -2.69
CA GLY A 373 -30.91 -41.37 -1.90
C GLY A 373 -32.41 -41.13 -1.80
N TYR A 374 -32.93 -39.96 -2.18
CA TYR A 374 -34.36 -39.64 -1.96
C TYR A 374 -35.31 -40.06 -3.10
N VAL A 375 -34.79 -40.36 -4.30
CA VAL A 375 -35.63 -40.69 -5.47
C VAL A 375 -36.19 -42.12 -5.42
N GLU A 376 -35.50 -43.06 -4.76
CA GLU A 376 -35.95 -44.45 -4.65
C GLU A 376 -37.07 -44.64 -3.61
N ALA A 377 -37.13 -43.80 -2.57
CA ALA A 377 -38.21 -43.87 -1.56
C ALA A 377 -39.55 -43.28 -2.07
N GLY A 378 -39.51 -42.30 -2.98
CA GLY A 378 -40.72 -41.70 -3.55
C GLY A 378 -41.48 -42.64 -4.51
N GLN A 379 -40.77 -43.47 -5.27
CA GLN A 379 -41.40 -44.44 -6.18
C GLN A 379 -42.13 -45.56 -5.43
N GLN A 380 -41.61 -45.98 -4.26
CA GLN A 380 -42.29 -46.97 -3.42
C GLN A 380 -43.53 -46.41 -2.72
N PHE A 381 -43.58 -45.11 -2.42
CA PHE A 381 -44.72 -44.48 -1.77
C PHE A 381 -45.89 -44.23 -2.75
N ALA A 382 -45.59 -43.90 -4.01
CA ALA A 382 -46.62 -43.76 -5.06
C ALA A 382 -47.28 -45.11 -5.43
N GLN A 383 -46.53 -46.22 -5.38
CA GLN A 383 -47.10 -47.56 -5.60
C GLN A 383 -48.05 -48.04 -4.48
N ARG A 384 -48.06 -47.37 -3.32
CA ARG A 384 -48.96 -47.68 -2.20
C ARG A 384 -50.16 -46.74 -2.06
N GLY A 385 -50.45 -45.92 -3.08
CA GLY A 385 -51.72 -45.20 -3.18
C GLY A 385 -51.91 -44.03 -2.20
N GLY A 386 -50.83 -43.43 -1.68
CA GLY A 386 -50.94 -42.24 -0.82
C GLY A 386 -51.11 -40.95 -1.63
N VAL A 387 -52.23 -40.25 -1.45
CA VAL A 387 -52.46 -38.89 -1.98
C VAL A 387 -52.22 -37.89 -0.86
N VAL A 388 -51.33 -36.91 -1.07
CA VAL A 388 -51.18 -35.76 -0.18
C VAL A 388 -51.97 -34.60 -0.77
N GLY A 389 -53.12 -34.29 -0.17
CA GLY A 389 -53.96 -33.16 -0.53
C GLY A 389 -53.35 -31.83 -0.08
N THR A 390 -53.47 -30.81 -0.93
CA THR A 390 -53.16 -29.42 -0.61
C THR A 390 -54.36 -28.77 0.07
N GLN A 391 -54.18 -28.28 1.30
CA GLN A 391 -54.94 -27.16 1.87
C GLN A 391 -53.96 -26.10 2.35
#